data_AF-A0A7Z8QIZ8-F1
#
_entry.id   AF-A0A7Z8QIZ8-F1
#
_cell.length_a   1.000
_cell.length_b   1.000
_cell.length_c   1.000
_cell.angle_alpha   90.00
_cell.angle_beta   90.00
_cell.angle_gamma   90.00
#
_symmetry.space_group_name_H-M   'P 1'
#
loop_
_entity.id
_entity.type
_entity.pdbx_description
1 polymer ?
#
loop_
_entity_poly.entity_id
_entity_poly.type
_entity_poly.pdbx_seq_one_letter_code
_entity_poly.pdbx_strand_id
1 'polypeptide(L)'
;MNKKQFSTACGIAALALNGMPAIATTGTNENITTYFLPRLSENSPALENPSNYFPIDQQIDILTVTDVIHRAEKTLGLSKQHLAEVFLTTRQNLHNLLTKLEQKPNQKTENRAQQVNEALSIISSNCPHRLGASTLTMRIDDKRLFDILTSESINLEQVAIFSKTIAKRINKQSQSTLPDSIVKQEEFLNRPNAV
;
A
#
# COMPACT_ATOMS: atom_id res chain seq x y z
N MET A 1 7.84 21.53 55.54
CA MET A 1 7.07 22.46 54.69
C MET A 1 8.01 23.45 54.03
N ASN A 2 8.18 23.38 52.70
CA ASN A 2 8.08 24.51 51.76
C ASN A 2 8.58 24.07 50.38
N LYS A 3 7.63 23.82 49.47
CA LYS A 3 7.87 23.58 48.04
C LYS A 3 8.16 24.93 47.40
N LYS A 4 9.35 25.12 46.82
CA LYS A 4 9.61 26.27 45.94
C LYS A 4 8.98 25.98 44.58
N GLN A 5 7.91 26.70 44.26
CA GLN A 5 7.29 26.73 42.94
C GLN A 5 8.24 27.43 41.96
N PHE A 6 8.63 26.75 40.88
CA PHE A 6 9.19 27.42 39.71
C PHE A 6 8.02 27.83 38.81
N SER A 7 7.70 29.12 38.81
CA SER A 7 6.78 29.73 37.86
C SER A 7 7.57 30.08 36.60
N THR A 8 7.34 29.35 35.52
CA THR A 8 7.92 29.65 34.20
C THR A 8 7.07 30.74 33.56
N ALA A 9 7.50 32.00 33.69
CA ALA A 9 6.92 33.11 32.94
C ALA A 9 7.64 33.22 31.59
N CYS A 10 7.05 32.69 30.52
CA CYS A 10 7.51 32.93 29.16
C CYS A 10 7.02 34.31 28.70
N GLY A 11 7.79 35.36 28.97
CA GLY A 11 7.59 36.68 28.38
C GLY A 11 8.36 36.78 27.07
N ILE A 12 7.67 36.89 25.93
CA ILE A 12 8.27 37.28 24.66
C ILE A 12 8.13 38.79 24.54
N ALA A 13 9.24 39.53 24.63
CA ALA A 13 9.27 40.95 24.33
C ALA A 13 9.87 41.14 22.93
N ALA A 14 9.08 41.63 21.98
CA ALA A 14 9.55 42.05 20.67
C ALA A 14 9.79 43.56 20.69
N LEU A 15 11.04 43.99 20.52
CA LEU A 15 11.39 45.39 20.31
C LEU A 15 11.56 45.62 18.81
N ALA A 16 10.59 46.28 18.19
CA ALA A 16 10.71 46.78 16.82
C ALA A 16 11.26 48.22 16.87
N LEU A 17 12.54 48.40 16.57
CA LEU A 17 13.13 49.71 16.29
C LEU A 17 13.10 49.91 14.76
N ASN A 18 12.49 51.01 14.32
CA ASN A 18 12.39 51.38 12.91
C ASN A 18 13.77 51.31 12.23
N GLY A 19 13.91 50.40 11.27
CA GLY A 19 15.08 50.28 10.41
C GLY A 19 16.05 49.14 10.72
N MET A 20 15.84 48.34 11.76
CA MET A 20 16.65 47.13 12.02
C MET A 20 15.79 45.84 11.94
N PRO A 21 16.36 44.68 11.54
CA PRO A 21 15.61 43.43 11.49
C PRO A 21 15.11 43.04 12.88
N ALA A 22 13.88 42.50 12.95
CA ALA A 22 13.32 42.00 14.19
C ALA A 22 14.18 40.84 14.72
N ILE A 23 14.63 40.96 15.97
CA ILE A 23 15.49 39.99 16.63
C ILE A 23 14.69 39.37 17.77
N ALA A 24 14.61 38.04 17.81
CA ALA A 24 14.06 37.32 18.96
C ALA A 24 15.24 36.78 19.78
N THR A 25 15.24 37.07 21.08
CA THR A 25 16.22 36.56 22.04
C THR A 25 15.50 35.77 23.12
N THR A 26 15.85 34.50 23.29
CA THR A 26 15.42 33.70 24.45
C THR A 26 16.62 33.50 25.35
N GLY A 27 16.51 33.78 26.65
CA GLY A 27 17.59 33.60 27.60
C GLY A 27 17.17 32.74 28.79
N THR A 28 17.93 31.69 29.06
CA THR A 28 18.19 31.19 30.42
C THR A 28 19.67 31.43 30.72
N ASN A 29 20.04 31.54 32.00
CA ASN A 29 21.24 32.21 32.56
C ASN A 29 22.63 31.85 32.00
N GLU A 30 22.75 30.98 31.00
CA GLU A 30 24.04 30.64 30.40
C GLU A 30 24.03 30.31 28.90
N ASN A 31 22.94 30.58 28.16
CA ASN A 31 22.99 30.47 26.70
C ASN A 31 21.99 31.40 26.00
N ILE A 32 22.49 32.42 25.30
CA ILE A 32 21.68 33.31 24.46
C ILE A 32 21.84 32.86 23.02
N THR A 33 20.76 32.37 22.41
CA THR A 33 20.71 32.05 20.99
C THR A 33 19.92 33.12 20.25
N THR A 34 20.54 33.75 19.24
CA THR A 34 19.93 34.81 18.44
C THR A 34 19.46 34.24 17.10
N TYR A 35 18.18 34.42 16.77
CA TYR A 35 17.61 33.98 15.49
C TYR A 35 17.22 35.21 14.64
N PHE A 36 17.65 35.21 13.38
CA PHE A 36 17.27 36.22 12.39
C PHE A 36 16.07 35.71 11.57
N LEU A 37 14.99 36.48 11.52
CA LEU A 37 13.81 36.13 10.73
C LEU A 37 13.94 36.63 9.27
N PRO A 38 13.53 35.84 8.27
CA PRO A 38 13.57 36.25 6.87
C PRO A 38 12.54 37.35 6.58
N ARG A 39 12.97 38.36 5.79
CA ARG A 39 12.15 39.49 5.33
C ARG A 39 11.11 39.04 4.31
N LEU A 40 9.82 39.24 4.60
CA LEU A 40 8.76 39.17 3.60
C LEU A 40 8.77 40.45 2.77
N SER A 41 8.96 40.30 1.46
CA SER A 41 8.85 41.38 0.48
C SER A 41 7.36 41.65 0.19
N GLU A 42 6.85 42.78 0.66
CA GLU A 42 5.51 43.25 0.30
C GLU A 42 5.54 43.97 -1.05
N ASN A 43 4.81 43.44 -2.03
CA ASN A 43 4.16 44.18 -3.12
C ASN A 43 3.04 43.30 -3.71
N SER A 44 1.79 43.73 -3.52
CA SER A 44 0.50 43.02 -3.71
C SER A 44 -0.03 43.09 -5.17
N PRO A 45 -1.31 42.71 -5.50
CA PRO A 45 -2.25 41.75 -4.92
C PRO A 45 -2.95 40.83 -5.97
N ALA A 46 -3.63 39.77 -5.49
CA ALA A 46 -5.01 39.34 -5.87
C ALA A 46 -5.18 37.82 -6.11
N LEU A 47 -5.89 37.22 -5.16
CA LEU A 47 -6.95 36.23 -5.34
C LEU A 47 -6.60 34.84 -5.89
N GLU A 48 -5.93 34.00 -5.08
CA GLU A 48 -6.13 32.55 -5.19
C GLU A 48 -6.17 31.89 -3.79
N ASN A 49 -7.19 31.03 -3.64
CA ASN A 49 -7.52 30.09 -2.57
C ASN A 49 -6.43 29.77 -1.52
N PRO A 50 -6.68 29.89 -0.20
CA PRO A 50 -5.72 29.52 0.82
C PRO A 50 -5.81 28.02 1.12
N SER A 51 -5.33 27.18 0.22
CA SER A 51 -5.05 25.78 0.54
C SER A 51 -3.90 25.28 -0.33
N ASN A 52 -2.66 25.53 0.10
CA ASN A 52 -1.46 24.71 -0.16
C ASN A 52 -0.20 25.53 0.22
N TYR A 53 0.02 25.74 1.52
CA TYR A 53 1.28 26.31 2.02
C TYR A 53 2.32 25.22 2.36
N PHE A 54 1.95 23.96 2.16
CA PHE A 54 2.90 22.87 2.03
C PHE A 54 2.91 22.46 0.57
N PRO A 55 4.06 22.44 -0.13
CA PRO A 55 4.16 21.55 -1.27
C PRO A 55 3.82 20.16 -0.72
N ILE A 56 2.65 19.64 -1.08
CA ILE A 56 2.49 18.20 -1.13
C ILE A 56 3.42 17.81 -2.25
N ASP A 57 4.69 17.58 -1.90
CA ASP A 57 5.54 16.74 -2.73
C ASP A 57 4.65 15.54 -3.01
N GLN A 58 4.22 15.41 -4.26
CA GLN A 58 3.71 14.15 -4.74
C GLN A 58 4.92 13.24 -4.58
N GLN A 59 5.04 12.62 -3.40
CA GLN A 59 5.81 11.42 -3.19
C GLN A 59 5.19 10.45 -4.19
N ILE A 60 5.73 10.46 -5.40
CA ILE A 60 5.69 9.32 -6.28
C ILE A 60 6.35 8.26 -5.42
N ASP A 61 5.53 7.48 -4.74
CA ASP A 61 5.97 6.43 -3.83
C ASP A 61 6.73 5.46 -4.73
N ILE A 62 8.06 5.61 -4.80
CA ILE A 62 8.90 4.82 -5.69
C ILE A 62 8.89 3.42 -5.08
N LEU A 63 7.93 2.60 -5.53
CA LEU A 63 7.85 1.21 -5.09
C LEU A 63 9.16 0.52 -5.41
N THR A 64 9.84 0.05 -4.36
CA THR A 64 11.03 -0.77 -4.53
C THR A 64 10.64 -2.15 -5.08
N VAL A 65 11.59 -2.87 -5.66
CA VAL A 65 11.36 -4.27 -6.10
C VAL A 65 10.83 -5.14 -4.94
N THR A 66 11.31 -4.90 -3.72
CA THR A 66 10.86 -5.56 -2.50
C THR A 66 9.37 -5.30 -2.21
N ASP A 67 8.92 -4.05 -2.38
CA ASP A 67 7.52 -3.68 -2.21
C ASP A 67 6.62 -4.37 -3.24
N VAL A 68 7.07 -4.45 -4.48
CA VAL A 68 6.35 -5.17 -5.54
C VAL A 68 6.26 -6.67 -5.23
N ILE A 69 7.32 -7.29 -4.71
CA ILE A 69 7.29 -8.71 -4.30
C ILE A 69 6.29 -8.93 -3.17
N HIS A 70 6.25 -8.05 -2.16
CA HIS A 70 5.27 -8.12 -1.08
C HIS A 70 3.84 -7.91 -1.57
N ARG A 71 3.64 -6.97 -2.49
CA ARG A 71 2.35 -6.77 -3.16
C ARG A 71 1.93 -8.02 -3.93
N ALA A 72 2.84 -8.65 -4.67
CA ALA A 72 2.58 -9.90 -5.39
C ALA A 72 2.17 -11.04 -4.45
N GLU A 73 2.85 -11.19 -3.31
CA GLU A 73 2.52 -12.19 -2.30
C GLU A 73 1.11 -12.02 -1.73
N LYS A 74 0.72 -10.76 -1.45
CA LYS A 74 -0.61 -10.42 -0.93
C LYS A 74 -1.71 -10.62 -1.97
N THR A 75 -1.50 -10.18 -3.20
CA THR A 75 -2.51 -10.25 -4.27
C THR A 75 -2.65 -11.66 -4.85
N LEU A 76 -1.54 -12.30 -5.23
CA LEU A 76 -1.58 -13.58 -5.94
C LEU A 76 -1.67 -14.77 -5.00
N GLY A 77 -1.19 -14.62 -3.77
CA GLY A 77 -1.15 -15.68 -2.78
C GLY A 77 -0.27 -16.87 -3.11
N LEU A 78 0.82 -16.59 -3.82
CA LEU A 78 1.79 -17.58 -4.24
C LEU A 78 2.85 -17.84 -3.16
N SER A 79 3.43 -19.04 -3.19
CA SER A 79 4.60 -19.38 -2.38
C SER A 79 5.85 -18.65 -2.89
N LYS A 80 6.90 -18.56 -2.06
CA LYS A 80 8.17 -17.92 -2.43
C LYS A 80 8.84 -18.58 -3.65
N GLN A 81 8.62 -19.88 -3.86
CA GLN A 81 9.12 -20.60 -5.04
C GLN A 81 8.45 -20.08 -6.32
N HIS A 82 7.11 -20.03 -6.35
CA HIS A 82 6.36 -19.54 -7.50
C HIS A 82 6.59 -18.04 -7.75
N LEU A 83 6.74 -17.24 -6.69
CA LEU A 83 7.10 -15.84 -6.85
C LEU A 83 8.48 -15.70 -7.50
N ALA A 84 9.46 -16.55 -7.14
CA ALA A 84 10.79 -16.48 -7.75
C ALA A 84 10.73 -16.68 -9.27
N GLU A 85 9.88 -17.59 -9.75
CA GLU A 85 9.63 -17.80 -11.17
C GLU A 85 8.99 -16.56 -11.83
N VAL A 86 7.98 -15.96 -11.19
CA VAL A 86 7.32 -14.73 -11.70
C VAL A 86 8.31 -13.57 -11.83
N PHE A 87 9.25 -13.44 -10.90
CA PHE A 87 10.28 -12.39 -10.90
C PHE A 87 11.56 -12.78 -11.64
N LEU A 88 11.58 -13.92 -12.34
CA LEU A 88 12.72 -14.41 -13.14
C LEU A 88 14.03 -14.49 -12.32
N THR A 89 13.91 -14.93 -11.07
CA THR A 89 14.99 -14.99 -10.09
C THR A 89 15.01 -16.34 -9.37
N THR A 90 16.06 -16.63 -8.60
CA THR A 90 16.10 -17.86 -7.79
C THR A 90 15.39 -17.64 -6.46
N ARG A 91 14.87 -18.72 -5.86
CA ARG A 91 14.25 -18.68 -4.52
C ARG A 91 15.19 -18.07 -3.47
N GLN A 92 16.47 -18.42 -3.53
CA GLN A 92 17.48 -17.89 -2.61
C GLN A 92 17.70 -16.39 -2.82
N ASN A 93 17.79 -15.94 -4.07
CA ASN A 93 17.94 -14.51 -4.37
C ASN A 93 16.71 -13.71 -3.95
N LEU A 94 15.50 -14.23 -4.21
CA LEU A 94 14.26 -13.62 -3.73
C LEU A 94 14.24 -13.51 -2.20
N HIS A 95 14.65 -14.56 -1.48
CA HIS A 95 14.77 -14.51 -0.02
C HIS A 95 15.78 -13.44 0.43
N ASN A 96 16.93 -13.36 -0.22
CA ASN A 96 17.95 -12.34 0.10
C ASN A 96 17.42 -10.93 -0.14
N LEU A 97 16.70 -10.68 -1.24
CA LEU A 97 16.09 -9.38 -1.53
C LEU A 97 15.06 -8.95 -0.46
N LEU A 98 14.34 -9.91 0.12
CA LEU A 98 13.35 -9.63 1.17
C LEU A 98 13.95 -9.45 2.57
N THR A 99 15.16 -9.97 2.82
CA THR A 99 15.73 -10.04 4.19
C THR A 99 17.00 -9.23 4.38
N LYS A 100 17.78 -8.99 3.32
CA LYS A 100 19.03 -8.25 3.37
C LYS A 100 18.83 -6.88 2.71
N LEU A 101 18.90 -5.81 3.51
CA LEU A 101 18.71 -4.44 3.02
C LEU A 101 19.69 -4.03 1.90
N GLU A 102 20.90 -4.62 1.87
CA GLU A 102 21.95 -4.24 0.92
C GLU A 102 21.90 -5.01 -0.41
N GLN A 103 21.08 -6.07 -0.50
CA GLN A 103 21.02 -6.88 -1.72
C GLN A 103 20.29 -6.11 -2.81
N LYS A 104 21.01 -5.74 -3.87
CA LYS A 104 20.38 -5.14 -5.06
C LYS A 104 19.81 -6.22 -5.99
N PRO A 105 18.62 -5.99 -6.57
CA PRO A 105 18.09 -6.86 -7.63
C PRO A 105 18.98 -6.75 -8.88
N ASN A 106 18.98 -7.79 -9.70
CA ASN A 106 19.60 -7.70 -11.03
C ASN A 106 18.67 -6.92 -11.98
N GLN A 107 19.21 -6.35 -13.05
CA GLN A 107 18.44 -5.54 -14.01
C GLN A 107 17.22 -6.28 -14.57
N LYS A 108 17.35 -7.59 -14.82
CA LYS A 108 16.26 -8.43 -15.35
C LYS A 108 15.09 -8.52 -14.35
N THR A 109 15.39 -8.70 -13.07
CA THR A 109 14.40 -8.77 -11.97
C THR A 109 13.76 -7.41 -11.77
N GLU A 110 14.54 -6.33 -11.89
CA GLU A 110 14.04 -4.96 -11.76
C GLU A 110 13.06 -4.61 -12.89
N ASN A 111 13.44 -4.84 -14.15
CA ASN A 111 12.55 -4.67 -15.30
C ASN A 111 11.30 -5.57 -15.17
N ARG A 112 11.49 -6.81 -14.70
CA ARG A 112 10.38 -7.73 -14.46
C ARG A 112 9.44 -7.22 -13.38
N ALA A 113 9.95 -6.63 -12.31
CA ALA A 113 9.14 -6.08 -11.24
C ALA A 113 8.21 -4.96 -11.74
N GLN A 114 8.67 -4.12 -12.68
CA GLN A 114 7.82 -3.11 -13.31
C GLN A 114 6.63 -3.75 -14.04
N GLN A 115 6.88 -4.74 -14.90
CA GLN A 115 5.82 -5.47 -15.61
C GLN A 115 4.85 -6.17 -14.66
N VAL A 116 5.38 -6.80 -13.60
CA VAL A 116 4.56 -7.46 -12.59
C VAL A 116 3.72 -6.44 -11.83
N ASN A 117 4.25 -5.27 -11.51
CA ASN A 117 3.52 -4.22 -10.81
C ASN A 117 2.31 -3.71 -11.62
N GLU A 118 2.47 -3.55 -12.95
CA GLU A 118 1.37 -3.22 -13.85
C GLU A 118 0.31 -4.32 -13.87
N ALA A 119 0.73 -5.58 -14.01
CA ALA A 119 -0.17 -6.73 -13.96
C ALA A 119 -0.92 -6.81 -12.61
N LEU A 120 -0.24 -6.56 -11.49
CA LEU A 120 -0.85 -6.54 -10.17
C LEU A 120 -1.88 -5.43 -10.02
N SER A 121 -1.65 -4.26 -10.60
CA SER A 121 -2.64 -3.17 -10.62
C SER A 121 -3.91 -3.58 -11.34
N ILE A 122 -3.80 -4.25 -12.49
CA ILE A 122 -4.94 -4.81 -13.24
C ILE A 122 -5.65 -5.90 -12.43
N ILE A 123 -4.90 -6.78 -11.76
CA ILE A 123 -5.50 -7.86 -10.97
C ILE A 123 -6.24 -7.28 -9.78
N SER A 124 -5.61 -6.41 -8.99
CA SER A 124 -6.20 -5.81 -7.79
C SER A 124 -7.44 -4.96 -8.11
N SER A 125 -7.53 -4.34 -9.29
CA SER A 125 -8.72 -3.59 -9.69
C SER A 125 -9.94 -4.48 -9.96
N ASN A 126 -9.73 -5.73 -10.35
CA ASN A 126 -10.80 -6.68 -10.67
C ASN A 126 -11.06 -7.68 -9.53
N CYS A 127 -10.04 -7.95 -8.70
CA CYS A 127 -10.07 -8.94 -7.62
C CYS A 127 -9.71 -8.25 -6.31
N PRO A 128 -10.70 -7.88 -5.47
CA PRO A 128 -10.43 -7.24 -4.17
C PRO A 128 -9.83 -8.22 -3.15
N HIS A 129 -9.94 -9.53 -3.40
CA HIS A 129 -9.43 -10.58 -2.53
C HIS A 129 -8.22 -11.28 -3.14
N ARG A 130 -7.40 -11.90 -2.27
CA ARG A 130 -6.25 -12.72 -2.65
C ARG A 130 -6.68 -13.87 -3.55
N LEU A 131 -6.04 -14.00 -4.71
CA LEU A 131 -6.36 -15.04 -5.70
C LEU A 131 -6.00 -16.46 -5.21
N GLY A 132 -4.87 -16.58 -4.51
CA GLY A 132 -4.39 -17.83 -3.94
C GLY A 132 -4.23 -18.94 -4.98
N ALA A 133 -4.83 -20.10 -4.69
CA ALA A 133 -4.75 -21.29 -5.54
C ALA A 133 -5.27 -21.04 -6.97
N SER A 134 -6.24 -20.13 -7.15
CA SER A 134 -6.81 -19.80 -8.47
C SER A 134 -5.76 -19.33 -9.47
N THR A 135 -4.69 -18.69 -9.00
CA THR A 135 -3.56 -18.27 -9.84
C THR A 135 -2.90 -19.47 -10.54
N LEU A 136 -2.83 -20.62 -9.85
CA LEU A 136 -2.11 -21.83 -10.27
C LEU A 136 -3.02 -22.92 -10.86
N THR A 137 -4.31 -22.92 -10.55
CA THR A 137 -5.22 -24.01 -10.93
C THR A 137 -6.26 -23.61 -11.97
N MET A 138 -6.68 -22.35 -12.00
CA MET A 138 -7.73 -21.92 -12.92
C MET A 138 -7.20 -21.79 -14.34
N ARG A 139 -7.79 -22.56 -15.25
CA ARG A 139 -7.51 -22.53 -16.68
C ARG A 139 -8.57 -21.77 -17.46
N ILE A 140 -8.12 -21.01 -18.46
CA ILE A 140 -8.91 -20.37 -19.52
C ILE A 140 -8.12 -20.61 -20.80
N ASP A 141 -8.74 -21.22 -21.80
CA ASP A 141 -8.09 -21.59 -23.07
C ASP A 141 -6.73 -22.30 -22.86
N ASP A 142 -6.74 -23.33 -21.99
CA ASP A 142 -5.59 -24.16 -21.59
C ASP A 142 -4.41 -23.44 -20.94
N LYS A 143 -4.52 -22.15 -20.67
CA LYS A 143 -3.52 -21.35 -19.95
C LYS A 143 -3.98 -21.02 -18.54
N ARG A 144 -3.03 -20.84 -17.63
CA ARG A 144 -3.26 -20.33 -16.28
C ARG A 144 -2.78 -18.89 -16.16
N LEU A 145 -3.31 -18.16 -15.19
CA LEU A 145 -2.78 -16.83 -14.85
C LEU A 145 -1.29 -16.91 -14.51
N PHE A 146 -0.87 -17.96 -13.81
CA PHE A 146 0.55 -18.21 -13.54
C PHE A 146 1.40 -18.30 -14.81
N ASP A 147 0.93 -19.00 -15.85
CA ASP A 147 1.68 -19.16 -17.10
C ASP A 147 1.86 -17.82 -17.83
N ILE A 148 0.86 -16.93 -17.73
CA ILE A 148 0.96 -15.57 -18.27
C ILE A 148 1.97 -14.75 -17.45
N LEU A 149 1.93 -14.85 -16.13
CA LEU A 149 2.82 -14.11 -15.22
C LEU A 149 4.27 -14.64 -15.20
N THR A 150 4.54 -15.83 -15.75
CA THR A 150 5.90 -16.39 -15.89
C THR A 150 6.42 -16.34 -17.32
N SER A 151 5.57 -15.98 -18.29
CA SER A 151 5.98 -15.79 -19.69
C SER A 151 7.03 -14.68 -19.83
N GLU A 152 7.85 -14.76 -20.89
CA GLU A 152 8.94 -13.79 -21.13
C GLU A 152 8.45 -12.34 -21.14
N SER A 153 7.31 -12.08 -21.78
CA SER A 153 6.62 -10.80 -21.79
C SER A 153 5.20 -10.96 -21.24
N ILE A 154 4.90 -10.27 -20.13
CA ILE A 154 3.55 -10.34 -19.53
C ILE A 154 2.55 -9.65 -20.44
N ASN A 155 1.61 -10.42 -21.01
CA ASN A 155 0.51 -9.88 -21.78
C ASN A 155 -0.57 -9.31 -20.84
N LEU A 156 -0.59 -7.98 -20.70
CA LEU A 156 -1.50 -7.27 -19.80
C LEU A 156 -2.98 -7.43 -20.16
N GLU A 157 -3.31 -7.58 -21.45
CA GLU A 157 -4.68 -7.81 -21.91
C GLU A 157 -5.17 -9.19 -21.45
N GLN A 158 -4.33 -10.22 -21.59
CA GLN A 158 -4.65 -11.55 -21.06
C GLN A 158 -4.77 -11.55 -19.54
N VAL A 159 -3.91 -10.81 -18.83
CA VAL A 159 -4.04 -10.62 -17.37
C VAL A 159 -5.42 -10.03 -17.02
N ALA A 160 -5.89 -9.03 -17.76
CA ALA A 160 -7.21 -8.42 -17.52
C ALA A 160 -8.37 -9.40 -17.79
N ILE A 161 -8.29 -10.21 -18.85
CA ILE A 161 -9.29 -11.24 -19.16
C ILE A 161 -9.33 -12.29 -18.05
N PHE A 162 -8.15 -12.79 -17.63
CA PHE A 162 -8.05 -13.78 -16.57
C PHE A 162 -8.56 -13.24 -15.24
N SER A 163 -8.15 -12.05 -14.83
CA SER A 163 -8.56 -11.46 -13.55
C SER A 163 -10.08 -11.27 -13.47
N LYS A 164 -10.71 -10.71 -14.52
CA LYS A 164 -12.17 -10.60 -14.61
C LYS A 164 -12.88 -11.96 -14.54
N THR A 165 -12.34 -12.97 -15.21
CA THR A 165 -12.95 -14.30 -15.25
C THR A 165 -12.83 -15.01 -13.90
N ILE A 166 -11.66 -14.89 -13.24
CA ILE A 166 -11.45 -15.41 -11.88
C ILE A 166 -12.40 -14.71 -10.90
N ALA A 167 -12.49 -13.37 -10.94
CA ALA A 167 -13.41 -12.61 -10.10
C ALA A 167 -14.87 -13.07 -10.28
N LYS A 168 -15.33 -13.24 -11.53
CA LYS A 168 -16.67 -13.75 -11.82
C LYS A 168 -16.92 -15.14 -11.23
N ARG A 169 -15.94 -16.06 -11.30
CA ARG A 169 -16.11 -17.42 -10.76
C ARG A 169 -16.15 -17.44 -9.23
N ILE A 170 -15.27 -16.67 -8.58
CA ILE A 170 -15.26 -16.55 -7.12
C ILE A 170 -16.60 -16.01 -6.62
N ASN A 171 -17.09 -14.91 -7.21
CA ASN A 171 -18.36 -14.30 -6.82
C ASN A 171 -19.57 -15.21 -7.08
N LYS A 172 -19.57 -16.00 -8.17
CA LYS A 172 -20.62 -16.99 -8.44
C LYS A 172 -20.61 -18.15 -7.44
N GLN A 173 -19.43 -18.66 -7.07
CA GLN A 173 -19.33 -19.72 -6.06
C GLN A 173 -19.85 -19.25 -4.70
N SER A 174 -19.56 -18.01 -4.31
CA SER A 174 -20.08 -17.43 -3.06
C SER A 174 -21.61 -17.34 -3.00
N GLN A 175 -22.30 -17.29 -4.16
CA GLN A 175 -23.76 -17.26 -4.25
C GLN A 175 -24.41 -18.64 -4.38
N SER A 176 -23.63 -19.71 -4.59
CA SER A 176 -24.15 -21.07 -4.87
C SER A 176 -24.19 -21.99 -3.65
N THR A 177 -23.82 -21.52 -2.46
CA THR A 177 -23.82 -22.28 -1.21
C THR A 177 -24.87 -21.77 -0.23
N LEU A 178 -26.13 -21.93 -0.59
CA LEU A 178 -27.17 -22.28 0.38
C LEU A 178 -27.74 -23.63 -0.09
N PRO A 179 -27.46 -24.75 0.60
CA PRO A 179 -28.19 -25.96 0.32
C PRO A 179 -29.65 -25.76 0.79
N ASP A 180 -30.61 -25.93 -0.12
CA ASP A 180 -32.06 -26.05 0.15
C ASP A 180 -32.42 -27.28 1.03
N SER A 181 -31.47 -27.83 1.77
CA SER A 181 -31.65 -28.98 2.65
C SER A 181 -31.91 -28.55 4.10
N ILE A 182 -32.86 -27.64 4.33
CA ILE A 182 -33.46 -27.44 5.67
C ILE A 182 -35.00 -27.60 5.63
N VAL A 183 -35.63 -27.85 4.47
CA VAL A 183 -37.10 -27.99 4.39
C VAL A 183 -37.60 -29.44 4.63
N LYS A 184 -36.73 -30.42 4.88
CA LYS A 184 -37.14 -31.84 5.07
C LYS A 184 -36.91 -32.45 6.46
N GLN A 185 -36.79 -31.64 7.51
CA GLN A 185 -36.71 -32.17 8.88
C GLN A 185 -37.95 -31.96 9.75
N GLU A 186 -38.98 -31.23 9.30
CA GLU A 186 -40.20 -31.03 10.09
C GLU A 186 -41.33 -32.05 9.82
N GLU A 187 -41.20 -32.97 8.87
CA GLU A 187 -42.27 -33.94 8.55
C GLU A 187 -42.18 -35.26 9.36
N PHE A 188 -41.17 -35.42 10.23
CA PHE A 188 -41.00 -36.64 11.03
C PHE A 188 -41.48 -36.54 12.49
N LEU A 189 -41.97 -35.37 12.94
CA LEU A 189 -42.44 -35.17 14.32
C LEU A 189 -43.96 -35.15 14.50
N ASN A 190 -44.75 -35.28 13.42
CA ASN A 190 -46.21 -35.33 13.49
C ASN A 190 -46.78 -36.71 13.11
N ARG A 191 -46.34 -37.77 13.79
CA ARG A 191 -47.15 -38.99 13.89
C ARG A 191 -47.97 -38.94 15.18
N PRO A 192 -49.31 -38.86 15.12
CA PRO A 192 -50.14 -38.94 16.30
C PRO A 192 -50.03 -40.35 16.91
N ASN A 193 -49.89 -40.40 18.23
CA ASN A 193 -50.05 -41.61 19.03
C ASN A 193 -51.38 -42.29 18.67
N ALA A 194 -51.31 -43.53 18.19
CA ALA A 194 -52.46 -44.41 18.07
C ALA A 194 -52.26 -45.58 19.03
N VAL A 195 -53.02 -45.48 20.14
CA VAL A 195 -53.67 -46.50 20.99
C VAL A 195 -53.11 -47.92 20.97
#